data_AF-A0A8B6DSB4-F1
#
_entry.id   AF-A0A8B6DSB4-F1
#
_cell.length_a   1.000
_cell.length_b   1.000
_cell.length_c   1.000
_cell.angle_alpha   90.00
_cell.angle_beta   90.00
_cell.angle_gamma   90.00
#
_symmetry.space_group_name_H-M   'P 1'
#
loop_
_entity.id
_entity.type
_entity.pdbx_description
1 polymer ?
#
loop_
_entity_poly.entity_id
_entity_poly.type
_entity_poly.pdbx_seq_one_letter_code
_entity_poly.pdbx_strand_id
1 'polypeptide(L)'
;MMHILSSHTKEDYDIERFWKLESLGIQENDKLNTEKQNIKEFSSTSITYENGKYVAKLPWIEECPELPTNEMIARARTHRVVNRLNQEPNLFKIYGDIIKEQEKRGFIEKVEEKEDEPQRINYIPHHPVKKDSTTTPIRIVYDCSCKENAKSPSLNDCLHSYPPISNDITELLTRFRTHKFAVTTDIEKAFLQVGLHKSDRDVTRFFWLSDPTDSTSPFTVYRFKSALLVGATCSQFIRNATLLKHFEENPSPTASRITQDLYV
;
A
#
# COMPACT_ATOMS: atom_id res chain seq x y z
N MET A 1 23.30 0.24 -72.26
CA MET A 1 23.24 -0.55 -71.02
C MET A 1 23.44 0.43 -69.87
N MET A 2 22.38 0.74 -69.13
CA MET A 2 22.37 1.79 -68.10
C MET A 2 22.68 1.14 -66.75
N HIS A 3 23.87 1.39 -66.19
CA HIS A 3 24.23 0.94 -64.85
C HIS A 3 23.76 1.99 -63.84
N ILE A 4 22.77 1.65 -63.02
CA ILE A 4 22.38 2.44 -61.85
C ILE A 4 23.21 1.92 -60.67
N LEU A 5 24.14 2.74 -60.20
CA LEU A 5 24.86 2.55 -58.94
C LEU A 5 24.00 3.16 -57.82
N SER A 6 23.35 2.29 -57.05
CA SER A 6 22.71 2.67 -55.77
C SER A 6 23.80 2.81 -54.72
N SER A 7 24.13 4.03 -54.31
CA SER A 7 24.90 4.27 -53.10
C SER A 7 23.98 4.10 -51.90
N HIS A 8 24.11 2.99 -51.17
CA HIS A 8 23.50 2.87 -49.86
C HIS A 8 24.27 3.76 -48.88
N THR A 9 23.76 4.96 -48.63
CA THR A 9 24.05 5.68 -47.41
C THR A 9 23.61 4.80 -46.26
N LYS A 10 24.55 4.38 -45.40
CA LYS A 10 24.20 3.85 -44.08
C LYS A 10 23.56 5.01 -43.31
N GLU A 11 22.24 5.11 -43.44
CA GLU A 11 21.45 5.83 -42.46
C GLU A 11 21.58 5.00 -41.18
N ASP A 12 22.29 5.54 -40.19
CA ASP A 12 22.22 5.03 -38.83
C ASP A 12 20.78 5.24 -38.37
N TYR A 13 19.94 4.23 -38.62
CA TYR A 13 18.58 4.21 -38.10
C TYR A 13 18.70 4.11 -36.58
N ASP A 14 18.39 5.21 -35.92
CA ASP A 14 18.14 5.23 -34.49
C ASP A 14 16.86 4.41 -34.22
N ILE A 15 17.05 3.10 -34.09
CA ILE A 15 16.00 2.13 -33.78
C ILE A 15 15.30 2.55 -32.48
N GLU A 16 16.03 3.10 -31.51
CA GLU A 16 15.43 3.59 -30.27
C GLU A 16 14.40 4.69 -30.56
N ARG A 17 14.72 5.62 -31.46
CA ARG A 17 13.77 6.62 -31.94
C ARG A 17 12.64 6.00 -32.73
N PHE A 18 12.90 5.11 -33.70
CA PHE A 18 11.84 4.50 -34.54
C PHE A 18 10.78 3.73 -33.73
N TRP A 19 11.20 3.09 -32.64
CA TRP A 19 10.32 2.32 -31.76
C TRP A 19 9.79 3.13 -30.56
N LYS A 20 10.26 4.37 -30.34
CA LYS A 20 9.64 5.29 -29.39
C LYS A 20 8.24 5.66 -29.91
N LEU A 21 7.26 5.53 -29.01
CA LEU A 21 5.85 5.87 -29.25
C LEU A 21 5.65 7.33 -29.70
N GLU A 22 6.61 8.21 -29.38
CA GLU A 22 6.65 9.60 -29.85
C GLU A 22 6.65 9.73 -31.38
N SER A 23 7.28 8.79 -32.11
CA SER A 23 7.26 8.75 -33.59
C SER A 23 5.90 8.41 -34.18
N LEU A 24 5.03 7.81 -33.38
CA LEU A 24 3.64 7.49 -33.72
C LEU A 24 2.67 8.59 -33.23
N GLY A 25 3.20 9.70 -32.69
CA GLY A 25 2.40 10.79 -32.12
C GLY A 25 1.81 10.49 -30.74
N ILE A 26 2.23 9.41 -30.09
CA ILE A 26 1.82 9.04 -28.73
C ILE A 26 2.91 9.57 -27.79
N GLN A 27 2.68 10.76 -27.24
CA GLN A 27 3.55 11.32 -26.20
C GLN A 27 3.45 10.50 -24.92
N GLU A 28 4.53 10.40 -24.12
CA GLU A 28 4.39 9.97 -22.73
C GLU A 28 3.32 10.85 -22.08
N ASN A 29 2.19 10.25 -21.68
CA ASN A 29 1.04 10.98 -21.14
C ASN A 29 1.52 11.96 -20.06
N ASP A 30 1.21 13.25 -20.17
CA ASP A 30 1.51 14.28 -19.16
C ASP A 30 1.12 13.87 -17.72
N LYS A 31 0.11 13.01 -17.61
CA LYS A 31 -0.32 12.37 -16.36
C LYS A 31 0.78 11.57 -15.66
N LEU A 32 1.57 10.79 -16.39
CA LEU A 32 2.63 9.94 -15.83
C LEU A 32 3.79 10.77 -15.26
N ASN A 33 4.13 11.88 -15.92
CA ASN A 33 5.15 12.82 -15.43
C ASN A 33 4.66 13.58 -14.19
N THR A 34 3.39 14.00 -14.18
CA THR A 34 2.76 14.63 -13.02
C THR A 34 2.72 13.68 -11.81
N GLU A 35 2.39 12.41 -12.03
CA GLU A 35 2.38 11.39 -10.98
C GLU A 35 3.77 11.18 -10.39
N LYS A 36 4.81 10.99 -11.23
CA LYS A 36 6.20 10.85 -10.77
C LYS A 36 6.66 12.04 -9.93
N GLN A 37 6.24 13.26 -10.29
CA GLN A 37 6.53 14.47 -9.53
C GLN A 37 5.84 14.45 -8.15
N ASN A 38 4.55 14.12 -8.09
CA ASN A 38 3.79 14.02 -6.85
C ASN A 38 4.36 12.95 -5.90
N ILE A 39 4.86 11.85 -6.46
CA ILE A 39 5.53 10.79 -5.69
C ILE A 39 6.80 11.32 -5.03
N LYS A 40 7.63 12.04 -5.78
CA LYS A 40 8.86 12.64 -5.25
C LYS A 40 8.56 13.64 -4.16
N GLU A 41 7.58 14.51 -4.38
CA GLU A 41 7.14 15.48 -3.38
C GLU A 41 6.60 14.80 -2.11
N PHE A 42 5.75 13.78 -2.26
CA PHE A 42 5.28 13.00 -1.11
C PHE A 42 6.43 12.30 -0.39
N SER A 43 7.37 11.71 -1.14
CA SER A 43 8.51 11.02 -0.55
C SER A 43 9.43 11.95 0.26
N SER A 44 9.60 13.20 -0.19
CA SER A 44 10.46 14.16 0.51
C SER A 44 9.76 14.78 1.73
N THR A 45 8.46 15.07 1.63
CA THR A 45 7.69 15.79 2.67
C THR A 45 7.05 14.86 3.71
N SER A 46 6.62 13.68 3.31
CA SER A 46 5.68 12.84 4.07
C SER A 46 6.26 11.50 4.51
N ILE A 47 7.48 11.17 4.09
CA ILE A 47 8.20 9.96 4.53
C ILE A 47 9.46 10.39 5.27
N THR A 48 9.74 9.85 6.45
CA THR A 48 10.98 10.06 7.20
C THR A 48 11.63 8.73 7.53
N TYR A 49 12.96 8.72 7.71
CA TYR A 49 13.69 7.55 8.19
C TYR A 49 14.14 7.81 9.63
N GLU A 50 13.54 7.10 10.58
CA GLU A 50 13.76 7.30 12.01
C GLU A 50 14.00 5.94 12.69
N ASN A 51 15.05 5.85 13.52
CA ASN A 51 15.37 4.67 14.32
C ASN A 51 15.43 3.35 13.51
N GLY A 52 15.99 3.40 12.31
CA GLY A 52 16.15 2.23 11.47
C GLY A 52 14.89 1.83 10.67
N LYS A 53 13.81 2.62 10.72
CA LYS A 53 12.55 2.35 10.02
C LYS A 53 12.04 3.57 9.27
N TYR A 54 11.39 3.33 8.15
CA TYR A 54 10.65 4.38 7.44
C TYR A 54 9.31 4.64 8.14
N VAL A 55 8.93 5.90 8.29
CA VAL A 55 7.65 6.35 8.82
C VAL A 55 7.00 7.25 7.77
N ALA A 56 5.77 6.94 7.39
CA ALA A 56 5.01 7.70 6.39
C ALA A 56 3.76 8.33 7.01
N LYS A 57 3.42 9.53 6.54
CA LYS A 57 2.10 10.15 6.72
C LYS A 57 1.13 9.63 5.65
N LEU A 58 -0.17 9.75 5.89
CA LEU A 58 -1.17 9.43 4.87
C LEU A 58 -1.25 10.56 3.82
N PRO A 59 -1.43 10.25 2.52
CA PRO A 59 -1.54 11.24 1.47
C PRO A 59 -2.94 11.87 1.45
N TRP A 60 -3.21 12.75 2.40
CA TRP A 60 -4.50 13.43 2.53
C TRP A 60 -4.78 14.33 1.32
N ILE A 61 -6.03 14.30 0.84
CA ILE A 61 -6.54 15.26 -0.14
C ILE A 61 -6.91 16.54 0.60
N GLU A 62 -6.27 17.67 0.26
CA GLU A 62 -6.48 18.95 0.96
C GLU A 62 -7.94 19.44 0.90
N GLU A 63 -8.61 19.19 -0.22
CA GLU A 63 -10.01 19.58 -0.46
C GLU A 63 -11.03 18.55 0.08
N CYS A 64 -10.61 17.47 0.75
CA CYS A 64 -11.56 16.49 1.26
C CYS A 64 -12.43 17.09 2.37
N PRO A 65 -13.76 16.85 2.37
CA PRO A 65 -14.60 17.12 3.52
C PRO A 65 -14.06 16.40 4.77
N GLU A 66 -14.39 16.94 5.94
CA GLU A 66 -14.01 16.33 7.21
C GLU A 66 -14.50 14.87 7.28
N LEU A 67 -13.61 13.96 7.65
CA LEU A 67 -13.91 12.53 7.76
C LEU A 67 -14.70 12.29 9.06
N PRO A 68 -16.01 11.94 8.98
CA PRO A 68 -16.79 11.74 10.18
C PRO A 68 -16.48 10.39 10.83
N THR A 69 -16.74 10.30 12.12
CA THR A 69 -16.54 9.07 12.89
C THR A 69 -17.64 8.05 12.59
N ASN A 70 -17.27 6.90 12.03
CA ASN A 70 -18.16 5.78 11.69
C ASN A 70 -18.26 4.70 12.80
N GLU A 71 -18.04 5.08 14.06
CA GLU A 71 -17.85 4.16 15.20
C GLU A 71 -18.99 3.14 15.35
N MET A 72 -20.25 3.61 15.34
CA MET A 72 -21.42 2.76 15.53
C MET A 72 -21.48 1.65 14.47
N ILE A 73 -21.14 1.97 13.21
CA ILE A 73 -21.14 1.03 12.10
C ILE A 73 -20.01 0.03 12.25
N ALA A 74 -18.80 0.49 12.55
CA ALA A 74 -17.64 -0.38 12.75
C ALA A 74 -17.86 -1.34 13.93
N ARG A 75 -18.43 -0.86 15.04
CA ARG A 75 -18.78 -1.69 16.21
C ARG A 75 -19.84 -2.73 15.88
N ALA A 76 -20.92 -2.34 15.20
CA ALA A 76 -21.97 -3.27 14.78
C ALA A 76 -21.46 -4.35 13.83
N ARG A 77 -20.61 -3.97 12.86
CA ARG A 77 -19.96 -4.93 11.94
C ARG A 77 -19.02 -5.88 12.67
N THR A 78 -18.22 -5.38 13.60
CA THR A 78 -17.33 -6.20 14.43
C THR A 78 -18.13 -7.22 15.23
N HIS A 79 -19.26 -6.83 15.80
CA HIS A 79 -20.12 -7.74 16.55
C HIS A 79 -20.68 -8.87 15.67
N ARG A 80 -21.10 -8.55 14.42
CA ARG A 80 -21.51 -9.57 13.44
C ARG A 80 -20.38 -10.53 13.08
N VAL A 81 -19.16 -10.02 12.93
CA VAL A 81 -17.97 -10.84 12.65
C VAL A 81 -17.69 -11.79 13.81
N VAL A 82 -17.69 -11.29 15.04
CA VAL A 82 -17.48 -12.13 16.24
C VAL A 82 -18.57 -13.21 16.34
N ASN A 83 -19.85 -12.85 16.17
CA ASN A 83 -20.95 -13.81 16.22
C ASN A 83 -20.83 -14.90 15.15
N ARG A 84 -20.40 -14.53 13.94
CA ARG A 84 -20.13 -15.49 12.86
C ARG A 84 -18.95 -16.39 13.18
N LEU A 85 -17.83 -15.81 13.64
CA LEU A 85 -16.64 -16.57 13.98
C LEU A 85 -16.90 -17.53 15.15
N ASN A 86 -17.76 -17.17 16.11
CA ASN A 86 -18.12 -18.02 17.24
C ASN A 86 -18.83 -19.33 16.82
N GLN A 87 -19.44 -19.36 15.63
CA GLN A 87 -20.02 -20.59 15.06
C GLN A 87 -18.94 -21.55 14.51
N GLU A 88 -17.71 -21.07 14.30
CA GLU A 88 -16.58 -21.82 13.76
C GLU A 88 -15.36 -21.69 14.70
N PRO A 89 -15.26 -22.50 15.78
CA PRO A 89 -14.24 -22.31 16.83
C PRO A 89 -12.79 -22.31 16.33
N ASN A 90 -12.49 -23.13 15.32
CA ASN A 90 -11.15 -23.15 14.71
C ASN A 90 -10.84 -21.82 14.01
N LEU A 91 -11.82 -21.26 13.29
CA LEU A 91 -11.67 -19.99 12.59
C LEU A 91 -11.53 -18.82 13.57
N PHE A 92 -12.32 -18.84 14.65
CA PHE A 92 -12.24 -17.86 15.73
C PHE A 92 -10.83 -17.81 16.35
N LYS A 93 -10.28 -19.00 16.67
CA LYS A 93 -8.92 -19.12 17.19
C LYS A 93 -7.86 -18.56 16.22
N ILE A 94 -7.90 -18.97 14.95
CA ILE A 94 -6.96 -18.48 13.93
C ILE A 94 -7.07 -16.95 13.79
N TYR A 95 -8.28 -16.39 13.82
CA TYR A 95 -8.50 -14.95 13.74
C TYR A 95 -7.88 -14.20 14.92
N GLY A 96 -8.11 -14.70 16.15
CA GLY A 96 -7.51 -14.14 17.36
C GLY A 96 -5.98 -14.25 17.36
N ASP A 97 -5.43 -15.38 16.91
CA ASP A 97 -4.00 -15.60 16.78
C ASP A 97 -3.34 -14.62 15.80
N ILE A 98 -4.00 -14.31 14.67
CA ILE A 98 -3.51 -13.30 13.71
C ILE A 98 -3.40 -11.92 14.37
N ILE A 99 -4.44 -11.48 15.08
CA ILE A 99 -4.44 -10.16 15.74
C ILE A 99 -3.39 -10.11 16.85
N LYS A 100 -3.28 -11.17 17.65
CA LYS A 100 -2.27 -11.29 18.71
C LYS A 100 -0.85 -11.24 18.14
N GLU A 101 -0.61 -11.90 17.01
CA GLU A 101 0.70 -11.87 16.34
C GLU A 101 0.99 -10.48 15.74
N GLN A 102 -0.01 -9.77 15.23
CA GLN A 102 0.13 -8.38 14.77
C GLN A 102 0.50 -7.44 15.92
N GLU A 103 -0.13 -7.59 17.08
CA GLU A 103 0.19 -6.82 18.29
C GLU A 103 1.62 -7.13 18.77
N LYS A 104 1.97 -8.41 18.86
CA LYS A 104 3.31 -8.87 19.27
C LYS A 104 4.43 -8.34 18.37
N ARG A 105 4.18 -8.26 17.06
CA ARG A 105 5.12 -7.68 16.08
C ARG A 105 5.15 -6.15 16.09
N GLY A 106 4.26 -5.50 16.84
CA GLY A 106 4.15 -4.05 16.94
C GLY A 106 3.50 -3.39 15.72
N PHE A 107 2.71 -4.12 14.93
CA PHE A 107 1.97 -3.57 13.79
C PHE A 107 0.68 -2.87 14.21
N ILE A 108 0.10 -3.30 15.32
CA ILE A 108 -1.04 -2.67 15.97
C ILE A 108 -0.71 -2.37 17.43
N GLU A 109 -1.43 -1.43 18.01
CA GLU A 109 -1.38 -1.12 19.43
C GLU A 109 -2.79 -0.85 19.96
N LYS A 110 -2.98 -1.03 21.27
CA LYS A 110 -4.21 -0.62 21.95
C LYS A 110 -4.22 0.90 22.09
N VAL A 111 -5.40 1.50 21.91
CA VAL A 111 -5.59 2.93 22.18
C VAL A 111 -5.75 3.11 23.69
N GLU A 112 -4.90 3.94 24.30
CA GLU A 112 -5.01 4.29 25.71
C GLU A 112 -5.95 5.50 25.89
N GLU A 113 -6.75 5.52 26.95
CA GLU A 113 -7.70 6.60 27.24
C GLU A 113 -7.05 7.97 27.57
N LYS A 114 -5.73 8.01 27.76
CA LYS A 114 -4.98 9.17 28.26
C LYS A 114 -4.26 9.97 27.18
N GLU A 115 -4.49 9.68 25.90
CA GLU A 115 -3.83 10.40 24.82
C GLU A 115 -4.54 11.72 24.51
N ASP A 116 -3.78 12.69 23.99
CA ASP A 116 -4.30 13.97 23.52
C ASP A 116 -5.46 13.75 22.52
N GLU A 117 -6.46 14.65 22.54
CA GLU A 117 -7.60 14.54 21.61
C GLU A 117 -7.12 14.50 20.15
N PRO A 118 -7.39 13.40 19.42
CA PRO A 118 -6.94 13.26 18.05
C PRO A 118 -7.64 14.28 17.15
N GLN A 119 -6.91 14.80 16.16
CA GLN A 119 -7.52 15.69 15.15
C GLN A 119 -8.56 14.98 14.28
N ARG A 120 -8.40 13.67 14.00
CA ARG A 120 -9.30 12.87 13.17
C ARG A 120 -9.42 11.46 13.74
N ILE A 121 -10.65 10.97 13.85
CA ILE A 121 -10.96 9.64 14.36
C ILE A 121 -11.85 8.90 13.37
N ASN A 122 -11.38 7.74 12.91
CA ASN A 122 -12.15 6.86 12.04
C ASN A 122 -11.90 5.40 12.40
N TYR A 123 -12.94 4.58 12.27
CA TYR A 123 -12.89 3.16 12.60
C TYR A 123 -13.01 2.32 11.33
N ILE A 124 -12.10 1.37 11.15
CA ILE A 124 -12.05 0.50 9.99
C ILE A 124 -12.68 -0.85 10.37
N PRO A 125 -13.87 -1.18 9.83
CA PRO A 125 -14.44 -2.51 10.00
C PRO A 125 -13.52 -3.55 9.35
N HIS A 126 -13.49 -4.76 9.91
CA HIS A 126 -12.72 -5.85 9.34
C HIS A 126 -13.58 -7.09 9.13
N HIS A 127 -13.13 -7.99 8.27
CA HIS A 127 -13.77 -9.28 8.05
C HIS A 127 -12.78 -10.35 7.56
N PRO A 128 -13.05 -11.64 7.83
CA PRO A 128 -12.24 -12.73 7.31
C PRO A 128 -12.53 -12.98 5.82
N VAL A 129 -11.46 -13.15 5.03
CA VAL A 129 -11.50 -13.65 3.65
C VAL A 129 -10.72 -14.95 3.59
N LYS A 130 -11.31 -15.99 2.99
CA LYS A 130 -10.64 -17.29 2.83
C LYS A 130 -9.48 -17.19 1.84
N LYS A 131 -8.39 -17.88 2.15
CA LYS A 131 -7.22 -18.04 1.28
C LYS A 131 -7.00 -19.52 0.98
N ASP A 132 -6.46 -19.78 -0.20
CA ASP A 132 -5.95 -21.09 -0.58
C ASP A 132 -4.57 -21.31 0.06
N SER A 133 -4.55 -21.43 1.39
CA SER A 133 -3.37 -21.73 2.18
C SER A 133 -3.69 -22.80 3.21
N THR A 134 -2.82 -23.80 3.30
CA THR A 134 -2.92 -24.92 4.25
C THR A 134 -2.60 -24.49 5.69
N THR A 135 -1.75 -23.48 5.87
CA THR A 135 -1.27 -23.03 7.20
C THR A 135 -2.02 -21.82 7.73
N THR A 136 -2.55 -20.95 6.86
CA THR A 136 -3.34 -19.78 7.26
C THR A 136 -4.53 -19.62 6.32
N PRO A 137 -5.65 -20.32 6.59
CA PRO A 137 -6.77 -20.41 5.66
C PRO A 137 -7.57 -19.10 5.54
N ILE A 138 -7.22 -18.07 6.33
CA ILE A 138 -7.87 -16.76 6.28
C ILE A 138 -6.88 -15.59 6.28
N ARG A 139 -7.32 -14.48 5.70
CA ARG A 139 -6.74 -13.15 5.86
C ARG A 139 -7.78 -12.21 6.45
N ILE A 140 -7.37 -11.34 7.35
CA ILE A 140 -8.18 -10.22 7.80
C ILE A 140 -8.08 -9.09 6.78
N VAL A 141 -9.23 -8.64 6.27
CA VAL A 141 -9.34 -7.49 5.36
C VAL A 141 -10.01 -6.35 6.11
N TYR A 142 -9.47 -5.14 5.95
CA TYR A 142 -9.93 -3.92 6.61
C TYR A 142 -10.61 -3.03 5.59
N ASP A 143 -11.91 -2.76 5.78
CA ASP A 143 -12.75 -2.00 4.86
C ASP A 143 -12.55 -0.48 5.05
N CYS A 144 -11.52 0.06 4.39
CA CYS A 144 -11.22 1.50 4.39
C CYS A 144 -12.19 2.32 3.53
N SER A 145 -13.12 1.67 2.84
CA SER A 145 -14.20 2.31 2.06
C SER A 145 -15.49 2.44 2.87
N CYS A 146 -15.49 2.05 4.15
CA CYS A 146 -16.67 2.15 5.01
C CYS A 146 -17.02 3.62 5.29
N LYS A 147 -18.17 4.05 4.78
CA LYS A 147 -18.74 5.38 5.01
C LYS A 147 -19.65 5.37 6.24
N GLU A 148 -19.72 6.50 6.91
CA GLU A 148 -20.72 6.75 7.97
C GLU A 148 -22.13 6.82 7.35
N ASN A 149 -22.32 7.68 6.35
CA ASN A 149 -23.57 7.84 5.62
C ASN A 149 -23.30 7.91 4.11
N ALA A 150 -24.34 7.77 3.28
CA ALA A 150 -24.19 7.81 1.82
C ALA A 150 -23.59 9.13 1.27
N LYS A 151 -23.68 10.21 2.05
CA LYS A 151 -23.14 11.55 1.73
C LYS A 151 -21.77 11.82 2.34
N SER A 152 -21.32 10.98 3.27
CA SER A 152 -20.05 11.15 3.99
C SER A 152 -18.90 10.53 3.18
N PRO A 153 -17.70 11.13 3.18
CA PRO A 153 -16.53 10.48 2.58
C PRO A 153 -16.11 9.24 3.39
N SER A 154 -15.48 8.27 2.73
CA SER A 154 -14.73 7.20 3.38
C SER A 154 -13.27 7.59 3.58
N LEU A 155 -12.51 6.80 4.34
CA LEU A 155 -11.07 7.01 4.48
C LEU A 155 -10.39 6.95 3.10
N ASN A 156 -10.74 5.99 2.25
CA ASN A 156 -10.20 5.90 0.89
C ASN A 156 -10.57 7.11 0.01
N ASP A 157 -11.73 7.74 0.22
CA ASP A 157 -12.14 8.92 -0.56
C ASP A 157 -11.36 10.18 -0.15
N CYS A 158 -10.80 10.23 1.07
CA CYS A 158 -9.97 11.35 1.54
C CYS A 158 -8.48 11.17 1.34
N LEU A 159 -8.04 10.07 0.72
CA LEU A 159 -6.64 9.77 0.48
C LEU A 159 -6.36 9.73 -1.02
N HIS A 160 -5.27 10.34 -1.46
CA HIS A 160 -4.84 10.23 -2.84
C HIS A 160 -4.50 8.76 -3.15
N SER A 161 -5.25 8.21 -4.11
CA SER A 161 -4.96 6.93 -4.73
C SER A 161 -4.24 7.20 -6.05
N TYR A 162 -2.92 7.29 -6.01
CA TYR A 162 -2.13 7.34 -7.23
C TYR A 162 -2.01 5.94 -7.85
N PRO A 163 -1.91 5.83 -9.18
CA PRO A 163 -1.66 4.55 -9.83
C PRO A 163 -0.39 3.89 -9.27
N PRO A 164 -0.34 2.55 -9.18
CA PRO A 164 0.88 1.86 -8.85
C PRO A 164 1.97 2.23 -9.86
N ILE A 165 3.10 2.72 -9.36
CA ILE A 165 4.35 2.80 -10.12
C ILE A 165 4.85 1.37 -10.32
N SER A 166 4.25 0.65 -11.25
CA SER A 166 4.77 -0.62 -11.73
C SER A 166 5.45 -0.35 -13.06
N ASN A 167 6.70 -0.78 -13.21
CA ASN A 167 7.31 -0.88 -14.52
C ASN A 167 6.45 -1.80 -15.42
N ASP A 168 6.48 -1.59 -16.73
CA ASP A 168 5.75 -2.48 -17.64
C ASP A 168 6.32 -3.90 -17.48
N ILE A 169 5.43 -4.85 -17.13
CA ILE A 169 5.82 -6.25 -16.94
C ILE A 169 6.44 -6.83 -18.21
N THR A 170 6.02 -6.40 -19.38
CA THR A 170 6.55 -6.83 -20.68
C THR A 170 7.97 -6.33 -20.86
N GLU A 171 8.21 -5.07 -20.54
CA GLU A 171 9.54 -4.45 -20.60
C GLU A 171 10.49 -5.13 -19.62
N LEU A 172 10.03 -5.34 -18.39
CA LEU A 172 10.75 -6.07 -17.34
C LEU A 172 11.10 -7.49 -17.77
N LEU A 173 10.12 -8.28 -18.22
CA LEU A 173 10.35 -9.67 -18.64
C LEU A 173 11.26 -9.75 -19.86
N THR A 174 11.24 -8.74 -20.73
CA THR A 174 12.15 -8.66 -21.87
C THR A 174 13.59 -8.41 -21.40
N ARG A 175 13.83 -7.43 -20.53
CA ARG A 175 15.14 -7.19 -19.89
C ARG A 175 15.64 -8.39 -19.08
N PHE A 176 14.74 -9.06 -18.38
CA PHE A 176 15.05 -10.24 -17.60
C PHE A 176 15.61 -11.37 -18.50
N ARG A 177 15.12 -11.49 -19.74
CA ARG A 177 15.56 -12.49 -20.71
C ARG A 177 16.84 -12.15 -21.47
N THR A 178 17.26 -10.88 -21.50
CA THR A 178 18.51 -10.50 -22.20
C THR A 178 19.77 -10.88 -21.43
N HIS A 179 19.64 -11.15 -20.13
CA HIS A 179 20.77 -11.47 -19.26
C HIS A 179 20.89 -12.97 -19.02
N LYS A 180 22.12 -13.49 -18.98
CA LYS A 180 22.42 -14.91 -18.76
C LYS A 180 22.09 -15.39 -17.35
N PHE A 181 22.18 -14.49 -16.37
CA PHE A 181 21.92 -14.77 -14.96
C PHE A 181 20.94 -13.73 -14.43
N ALA A 182 19.95 -14.18 -13.67
CA ALA A 182 18.97 -13.32 -13.04
C ALA A 182 18.81 -13.68 -11.57
N VAL A 183 18.60 -12.66 -10.74
CA VAL A 183 18.39 -12.81 -9.30
C VAL A 183 17.02 -12.24 -8.98
N THR A 184 16.19 -13.03 -8.31
CA THR A 184 14.89 -12.60 -7.80
C THR A 184 14.89 -12.70 -6.29
N THR A 185 14.23 -11.75 -5.64
CA THR A 185 14.04 -11.76 -4.18
C THR A 185 12.62 -11.32 -3.87
N ASP A 186 12.02 -11.94 -2.85
CA ASP A 186 10.77 -11.49 -2.27
C ASP A 186 11.07 -10.73 -0.97
N ILE A 187 10.42 -9.59 -0.79
CA ILE A 187 10.54 -8.81 0.45
C ILE A 187 9.41 -9.27 1.36
N GLU A 188 9.73 -10.22 2.24
CA GLU A 188 8.75 -10.74 3.19
C GLU A 188 8.13 -9.59 3.98
N LYS A 189 6.80 -9.45 3.91
CA LYS A 189 6.03 -8.45 4.66
C LYS A 189 6.53 -7.02 4.43
N ALA A 190 6.92 -6.68 3.19
CA ALA A 190 7.27 -5.31 2.79
C ALA A 190 6.26 -4.25 3.30
N PHE A 191 4.97 -4.61 3.28
CA PHE A 191 3.91 -3.75 3.77
C PHE A 191 4.06 -3.38 5.26
N LEU A 192 4.57 -4.27 6.10
CA LEU A 192 4.58 -4.07 7.55
C LEU A 192 5.85 -3.35 8.04
N GLN A 193 6.80 -3.07 7.15
CA GLN A 193 8.07 -2.41 7.49
C GLN A 193 7.96 -0.88 7.54
N VAL A 194 6.93 -0.30 6.91
CA VAL A 194 6.69 1.14 6.92
C VAL A 194 5.76 1.51 8.08
N GLY A 195 6.27 2.31 9.00
CA GLY A 195 5.52 2.86 10.12
C GLY A 195 4.55 3.95 9.67
N LEU A 196 3.48 4.13 10.44
CA LEU A 196 2.52 5.22 10.29
C LEU A 196 2.86 6.34 11.27
N HIS A 197 2.90 7.56 10.77
CA HIS A 197 3.12 8.76 11.57
C HIS A 197 2.05 8.89 12.65
N LYS A 198 2.43 9.36 13.84
CA LYS A 198 1.55 9.39 15.02
C LYS A 198 0.23 10.13 14.79
N SER A 199 0.26 11.22 14.02
CA SER A 199 -0.93 12.03 13.70
C SER A 199 -2.01 11.27 12.94
N ASP A 200 -1.64 10.26 12.17
CA ASP A 200 -2.55 9.55 11.26
C ASP A 200 -2.97 8.18 11.81
N ARG A 201 -2.52 7.78 13.00
CA ARG A 201 -2.85 6.45 13.53
C ARG A 201 -4.31 6.35 13.92
N ASP A 202 -4.92 7.43 14.41
CA ASP A 202 -6.28 7.42 14.94
C ASP A 202 -7.38 7.33 13.88
N VAL A 203 -7.04 7.53 12.60
CA VAL A 203 -7.97 7.26 11.49
C VAL A 203 -8.00 5.78 11.08
N THR A 204 -7.15 4.96 11.71
CA THR A 204 -6.99 3.52 11.45
C THR A 204 -7.49 2.65 12.59
N ARG A 205 -8.31 3.20 13.49
CA ARG A 205 -8.80 2.46 14.65
C ARG A 205 -9.67 1.29 14.22
N PHE A 206 -9.73 0.22 15.00
CA PHE A 206 -10.66 -0.88 14.79
C PHE A 206 -10.98 -1.55 16.12
N PHE A 207 -12.14 -2.23 16.18
CA PHE A 207 -12.58 -2.94 17.37
C PHE A 207 -12.16 -4.40 17.33
N TRP A 208 -11.66 -4.92 18.45
CA TRP A 208 -11.51 -6.36 18.64
C TRP A 208 -11.76 -6.75 20.09
N LEU A 209 -11.91 -8.04 20.37
CA LEU A 209 -12.11 -8.57 21.72
C LEU A 209 -10.88 -8.32 22.60
N SER A 210 -11.13 -8.01 23.87
CA SER A 210 -10.08 -7.85 24.88
C SER A 210 -9.36 -9.17 25.17
N ASP A 211 -10.12 -10.26 25.22
CA ASP A 211 -9.61 -11.63 25.21
C ASP A 211 -9.96 -12.29 23.85
N PRO A 212 -8.98 -12.63 23.01
CA PRO A 212 -9.20 -13.31 21.73
C PRO A 212 -9.77 -14.73 21.86
N THR A 213 -9.84 -15.29 23.07
CA THR A 213 -10.39 -16.63 23.33
C THR A 213 -11.84 -16.61 23.80
N ASP A 214 -12.34 -15.44 24.22
CA ASP A 214 -13.69 -15.29 24.74
C ASP A 214 -14.51 -14.33 23.88
N SER A 215 -15.52 -14.88 23.20
CA SER A 215 -16.47 -14.14 22.38
C SER A 215 -17.32 -13.12 23.14
N THR A 216 -17.44 -13.25 24.46
CA THR A 216 -18.25 -12.37 25.32
C THR A 216 -17.46 -11.21 25.92
N SER A 217 -16.14 -11.21 25.75
CA SER A 217 -15.26 -10.17 26.26
C SER A 217 -15.57 -8.79 25.66
N PRO A 218 -15.34 -7.71 26.41
CA PRO A 218 -15.60 -6.36 25.93
C PRO A 218 -14.69 -6.04 24.73
N PHE A 219 -15.16 -5.16 23.85
CA PHE A 219 -14.35 -4.67 22.75
C PHE A 219 -13.29 -3.68 23.26
N THR A 220 -12.05 -3.93 22.90
CA THR A 220 -10.93 -3.00 22.99
C THR A 220 -10.72 -2.34 21.63
N VAL A 221 -10.32 -1.07 21.63
CA VAL A 221 -9.93 -0.34 20.43
C VAL A 221 -8.44 -0.53 20.17
N TYR A 222 -8.12 -0.98 18.96
CA TYR A 222 -6.76 -1.07 18.44
C TYR A 222 -6.57 -0.04 17.33
N ARG A 223 -5.34 0.37 17.07
CA ARG A 223 -4.96 1.21 15.93
C ARG A 223 -3.69 0.68 15.27
N PHE A 224 -3.47 1.04 14.01
CA PHE A 224 -2.27 0.61 13.30
C PHE A 224 -1.08 1.52 13.55
N LYS A 225 0.07 0.88 13.71
CA LYS A 225 1.40 1.51 13.71
C LYS A 225 2.08 1.46 12.35
N SER A 226 1.51 0.72 11.40
CA SER A 226 2.06 0.57 10.04
C SER A 226 1.16 1.28 9.03
N ALA A 227 1.79 1.96 8.06
CA ALA A 227 1.09 2.78 7.07
C ALA A 227 0.38 1.96 5.98
N LEU A 228 0.60 0.65 5.93
CA LEU A 228 0.16 -0.20 4.84
C LEU A 228 -0.94 -1.15 5.33
N LEU A 229 -2.17 -0.67 5.19
CA LEU A 229 -3.38 -1.37 5.61
C LEU A 229 -3.89 -2.25 4.46
N VAL A 230 -4.27 -3.48 4.79
CA VAL A 230 -4.94 -4.36 3.82
C VAL A 230 -6.36 -3.82 3.56
N GLY A 231 -6.50 -3.07 2.46
CA GLY A 231 -7.76 -2.46 2.02
C GLY A 231 -7.72 -0.93 1.85
N ALA A 232 -6.61 -0.28 2.21
CA ALA A 232 -6.39 1.13 1.89
C ALA A 232 -5.76 1.27 0.49
N THR A 233 -6.37 2.09 -0.36
CA THR A 233 -5.93 2.33 -1.76
C THR A 233 -4.54 2.95 -1.82
N CYS A 234 -4.22 3.84 -0.87
CA CYS A 234 -2.93 4.53 -0.78
C CYS A 234 -1.75 3.64 -0.39
N SER A 235 -1.98 2.40 0.08
CA SER A 235 -0.91 1.55 0.61
C SER A 235 0.16 1.24 -0.45
N GLN A 236 -0.26 0.85 -1.66
CA GLN A 236 0.67 0.52 -2.73
C GLN A 236 1.54 1.74 -3.11
N PHE A 237 0.94 2.93 -3.12
CA PHE A 237 1.62 4.19 -3.37
C PHE A 237 2.66 4.51 -2.30
N ILE A 238 2.28 4.48 -1.01
CA ILE A 238 3.19 4.76 0.12
C ILE A 238 4.40 3.82 0.08
N ARG A 239 4.17 2.54 -0.22
CA ARG A 239 5.26 1.55 -0.34
C ARG A 239 6.23 1.91 -1.46
N ASN A 240 5.72 2.23 -2.64
CA ASN A 240 6.56 2.58 -3.79
C ASN A 240 7.35 3.86 -3.54
N ALA A 241 6.70 4.89 -2.98
CA ALA A 241 7.37 6.13 -2.60
C ALA A 241 8.48 5.90 -1.56
N THR A 242 8.25 5.00 -0.60
CA THR A 242 9.26 4.62 0.40
C THR A 242 10.46 3.92 -0.23
N LEU A 243 10.22 2.99 -1.16
CA LEU A 243 11.30 2.28 -1.86
C LEU A 243 12.13 3.23 -2.74
N LEU A 244 11.47 4.12 -3.48
CA LEU A 244 12.16 5.14 -4.29
C LEU A 244 13.03 6.05 -3.42
N LYS A 245 12.48 6.54 -2.30
CA LYS A 245 13.25 7.32 -1.33
C LYS A 245 14.50 6.58 -0.85
N HIS A 246 14.34 5.31 -0.48
CA HIS A 246 15.46 4.50 -0.01
C HIS A 246 16.57 4.37 -1.07
N PHE A 247 16.21 4.18 -2.35
CA PHE A 247 17.17 4.09 -3.44
C PHE A 247 17.82 5.44 -3.80
N GLU A 248 17.10 6.55 -3.65
CA GLU A 248 17.64 7.90 -3.85
C GLU A 248 18.63 8.29 -2.73
N GLU A 249 18.33 7.95 -1.48
CA GLU A 249 19.20 8.22 -0.33
C GLU A 249 20.43 7.30 -0.28
N ASN A 250 20.35 6.10 -0.88
CA ASN A 250 21.44 5.11 -0.91
C ASN A 250 21.85 4.79 -2.37
N PRO A 251 22.44 5.76 -3.09
CA PRO A 251 22.76 5.59 -4.50
C PRO A 251 23.82 4.50 -4.67
N SER A 252 23.46 3.47 -5.43
CA SER A 252 24.39 2.43 -5.88
C SER A 252 24.03 1.99 -7.29
N PRO A 253 24.98 1.45 -8.07
CA PRO A 253 24.69 0.87 -9.38
C PRO A 253 23.59 -0.19 -9.32
N THR A 254 23.51 -0.90 -8.19
CA THR A 254 22.46 -1.89 -7.91
C THR A 254 21.11 -1.23 -7.64
N ALA A 255 21.05 -0.16 -6.85
CA ALA A 255 19.81 0.58 -6.58
C ALA A 255 19.19 1.15 -7.86
N SER A 256 19.99 1.73 -8.75
CA SER A 256 19.50 2.24 -10.04
C SER A 256 18.88 1.15 -10.91
N ARG A 257 19.48 -0.05 -10.92
CA ARG A 257 18.93 -1.21 -11.64
C ARG A 257 17.65 -1.72 -10.98
N ILE A 258 17.63 -1.84 -9.66
CA ILE A 258 16.42 -2.26 -8.94
C ILE A 258 15.28 -1.30 -9.19
N THR A 259 15.50 0.01 -9.21
CA THR A 259 14.45 1.00 -9.53
C THR A 259 13.85 0.77 -10.92
N GLN A 260 14.67 0.42 -11.91
CA GLN A 260 14.22 0.13 -13.29
C GLN A 260 13.56 -1.25 -13.43
N ASP A 261 13.89 -2.19 -12.55
CA ASP A 261 13.43 -3.58 -12.62
C ASP A 261 12.44 -3.95 -11.49
N LEU A 262 11.98 -2.97 -10.72
CA LEU A 262 11.00 -3.18 -9.65
C LEU A 262 9.62 -3.43 -10.25
N TYR A 263 8.98 -4.53 -9.86
CA TYR A 263 7.59 -4.81 -10.20
C TYR A 263 6.86 -5.34 -8.98
N VAL A 264 5.68 -4.78 -8.70
CA VAL A 264 4.91 -5.07 -7.48
C VAL A 264 3.41 -4.91 -7.67
#